data_AF-A0A536B1P4-F1
#
_entry.id   AF-A0A536B1P4-F1
#
_cell.length_a   1.000
_cell.length_b   1.000
_cell.length_c   1.000
_cell.angle_alpha   90.00
_cell.angle_beta   90.00
_cell.angle_gamma   90.00
#
_symmetry.space_group_name_H-M   'P 1'
#
loop_
_entity.id
_entity.type
_entity.pdbx_description
1 polymer ?
#
loop_
_entity_poly.entity_id
_entity_poly.type
_entity_poly.pdbx_seq_one_letter_code
_entity_poly.pdbx_strand_id
1 'polypeptide(L)'
;MSRAARFAPVLALLLGVTLGVWILFGPTYTSCTVTAAPGQPEAQECHAENLTTAQGGDLFPAPLLWIAAWSFAPALAVIGTRTGSRTSALVLTAAAFAIDAMSIISMGGGFVYALGVAPLLLLTLVLIAREDVDSARAALG
;
A
#
# COMPACT_ATOMS: atom_id res chain seq x y z
N MET A 1 -14.05 -10.63 -18.18
CA MET A 1 -12.82 -10.35 -17.43
C MET A 1 -11.96 -11.58 -17.32
N SER A 2 -10.70 -11.43 -17.74
CA SER A 2 -9.67 -12.45 -17.70
C SER A 2 -9.34 -12.88 -16.27
N ARG A 3 -8.79 -14.09 -16.14
CA ARG A 3 -8.29 -14.59 -14.85
C ARG A 3 -7.19 -13.68 -14.31
N ALA A 4 -6.27 -13.21 -15.16
CA ALA A 4 -5.18 -12.32 -14.77
C ALA A 4 -5.70 -11.02 -14.13
N ALA A 5 -6.71 -10.37 -14.73
CA ALA A 5 -7.32 -9.15 -14.19
C ALA A 5 -8.00 -9.36 -12.82
N ARG A 6 -8.38 -10.60 -12.48
CA ARG A 6 -8.97 -10.95 -11.17
C ARG A 6 -7.93 -11.35 -10.12
N PHE A 7 -6.76 -11.86 -10.54
CA PHE A 7 -5.70 -12.31 -9.64
C PHE A 7 -4.74 -11.19 -9.25
N ALA A 8 -4.35 -10.31 -10.18
CA ALA A 8 -3.46 -9.19 -9.91
C ALA A 8 -3.90 -8.30 -8.71
N PRO A 9 -5.16 -7.89 -8.57
CA PRO A 9 -5.58 -7.07 -7.43
C PRO A 9 -5.61 -7.85 -6.10
N VAL A 10 -5.75 -9.19 -6.14
CA VAL A 10 -5.64 -10.02 -4.93
C VAL A 10 -4.19 -10.07 -4.45
N LEU A 11 -3.23 -10.18 -5.36
CA LEU A 11 -1.81 -10.10 -5.01
C LEU A 11 -1.46 -8.72 -4.44
N ALA A 12 -1.99 -7.66 -5.05
CA ALA A 12 -1.84 -6.29 -4.54
C ALA A 12 -2.38 -6.15 -3.11
N LEU A 13 -3.56 -6.73 -2.83
CA LEU A 13 -4.15 -6.72 -1.49
C LEU A 13 -3.31 -7.49 -0.48
N LEU A 14 -2.86 -8.71 -0.81
CA LEU A 14 -2.03 -9.52 0.08
C LEU A 14 -0.72 -8.80 0.39
N LEU A 15 -0.07 -8.22 -0.62
CA LEU A 15 1.15 -7.45 -0.45
C LEU A 15 0.90 -6.19 0.39
N GLY A 16 -0.15 -5.42 0.11
CA GLY A 16 -0.50 -4.22 0.87
C GLY A 16 -0.74 -4.52 2.35
N VAL A 17 -1.53 -5.55 2.66
CA VAL A 17 -1.77 -5.97 4.06
C VAL A 17 -0.48 -6.45 4.73
N THR A 18 0.35 -7.23 4.04
CA THR A 18 1.62 -7.73 4.59
C THR A 18 2.58 -6.57 4.89
N LEU A 19 2.69 -5.60 3.98
CA LEU A 19 3.48 -4.39 4.17
C LEU A 19 2.92 -3.54 5.31
N GLY A 20 1.60 -3.40 5.44
CA GLY A 20 0.98 -2.65 6.52
C GLY A 20 1.30 -3.23 7.90
N VAL A 21 1.14 -4.54 8.04
CA VAL A 21 1.51 -5.25 9.28
C VAL A 21 3.01 -5.08 9.56
N TRP A 22 3.86 -5.24 8.55
CA TRP A 22 5.31 -5.11 8.72
C TRP A 22 5.74 -3.68 9.08
N ILE A 23 5.15 -2.65 8.47
CA ILE A 23 5.47 -1.25 8.80
C ILE A 23 5.01 -0.90 10.22
N LEU A 24 3.83 -1.39 10.62
CA LEU A 24 3.25 -1.08 11.94
C LEU A 24 3.98 -1.78 13.08
N PHE A 25 4.28 -3.06 12.91
CA PHE A 25 4.73 -3.94 14.00
C PHE A 25 6.15 -4.46 13.83
N GLY A 26 6.73 -4.34 12.63
CA GLY A 26 8.11 -4.70 12.36
C GLY A 26 9.12 -3.69 12.91
N PRO A 27 10.40 -4.07 13.01
CA PRO A 27 11.48 -3.22 13.51
C PRO A 27 11.91 -2.21 12.44
N THR A 28 11.02 -1.28 12.08
CA THR A 28 11.22 -0.29 11.00
C THR A 28 11.76 1.05 11.50
N TYR A 29 11.83 1.23 12.83
CA TYR A 29 12.33 2.43 13.49
C TYR A 29 13.52 2.09 14.39
N THR A 30 14.36 3.08 14.65
CA THR A 30 15.45 2.99 15.61
C THR A 30 15.31 4.15 16.58
N SER A 31 15.17 3.86 17.87
CA SER A 31 15.25 4.84 18.95
C SER A 31 16.63 4.76 19.57
N CYS A 32 17.21 5.92 19.88
CA CYS A 32 18.50 6.00 20.55
C CYS A 32 18.37 6.84 21.81
N THR A 33 18.80 6.29 22.94
CA THR A 33 18.88 7.00 24.21
C THR A 33 20.34 7.33 24.51
N VAL A 34 20.62 8.60 24.76
CA VAL A 34 21.93 9.07 25.20
C VAL A 34 21.90 9.19 26.72
N THR A 35 22.74 8.41 27.40
CA THR A 35 22.96 8.55 28.83
C THR A 35 24.26 9.32 29.05
N ALA A 36 24.12 10.54 29.56
CA ALA A 36 25.23 11.38 29.99
C ALA A 36 25.25 11.42 31.52
N ALA A 37 26.30 10.87 32.14
CA ALA A 37 26.56 10.99 33.56
C ALA A 37 27.80 11.89 33.79
N PRO A 38 27.83 12.74 34.83
CA PRO A 38 28.98 13.61 35.09
C PRO A 38 30.28 12.82 35.24
N GLY A 39 31.26 13.06 34.37
CA GLY A 39 32.57 12.40 34.41
C GLY A 39 32.64 11.03 33.72
N GLN A 40 31.57 10.57 33.04
CA GLN A 40 31.59 9.37 32.20
C GLN A 40 31.43 9.74 30.72
N PRO A 41 32.03 8.96 29.79
CA PRO A 41 31.78 9.13 28.36
C PRO A 41 30.30 8.91 28.07
N GLU A 42 29.74 9.71 27.15
CA GLU A 42 28.36 9.55 26.70
C GLU A 42 28.16 8.14 26.12
N ALA A 43 27.22 7.39 26.70
CA ALA A 43 26.81 6.10 26.17
C ALA A 43 25.54 6.29 25.33
N GLN A 44 25.61 5.89 24.06
CA GLN A 44 24.47 5.87 23.16
C GLN A 44 24.02 4.43 22.97
N GLU A 45 22.84 4.10 23.48
CA GLU A 45 22.20 2.81 23.24
C GLU A 45 21.07 3.01 22.23
N CYS A 46 21.13 2.25 21.13
CA CYS A 46 20.11 2.28 20.10
C CYS A 46 19.40 0.94 20.03
N HIS A 47 18.07 0.96 20.00
CA HIS A 47 17.25 -0.23 19.90
C HIS A 47 16.29 -0.09 18.72
N ALA A 48 16.00 -1.24 18.09
CA ALA A 48 15.00 -1.30 17.04
C ALA A 48 13.61 -1.27 17.67
N GLU A 49 12.76 -0.41 17.13
CA GLU A 49 11.39 -0.18 17.57
C GLU A 49 10.42 -0.31 16.39
N ASN A 50 9.14 -0.44 16.73
CA ASN A 50 8.07 -0.43 15.74
C ASN A 50 7.42 0.96 15.67
N LEU A 51 6.65 1.21 14.61
CA LEU A 51 6.03 2.52 14.42
C LEU A 51 5.06 2.87 15.56
N THR A 52 4.35 1.88 16.08
CA THR A 52 3.35 2.09 17.13
C THR A 52 3.97 2.53 18.46
N THR A 53 5.17 2.05 18.80
CA THR A 53 5.91 2.51 19.99
C THR A 53 6.53 3.88 19.72
N ALA A 54 7.18 4.03 18.56
CA ALA A 54 7.87 5.27 18.20
C ALA A 54 6.94 6.49 18.11
N GLN A 55 5.65 6.31 17.77
CA GLN A 55 4.68 7.39 17.60
C GLN A 55 3.52 7.37 18.60
N GLY A 56 3.60 6.53 19.63
CA GLY A 56 2.53 6.30 20.60
C GLY A 56 2.10 7.54 21.40
N GLY A 57 2.97 8.56 21.52
CA GLY A 57 2.72 9.76 22.33
C GLY A 57 2.07 10.94 21.59
N ASP A 58 2.42 11.19 20.32
CA ASP A 58 2.17 12.50 19.68
C ASP A 58 1.30 12.45 18.42
N LEU A 59 1.30 11.35 17.67
CA LEU A 59 0.69 11.29 16.33
C LEU A 59 -0.30 10.14 16.16
N PHE A 60 -0.42 9.26 17.15
CA PHE A 60 -1.41 8.20 17.17
C PHE A 60 -2.84 8.79 17.24
N PRO A 61 -3.80 8.38 16.39
CA PRO A 61 -3.80 7.23 15.47
C PRO A 61 -3.64 7.59 13.98
N ALA A 62 -3.25 8.83 13.62
CA ALA A 62 -3.25 9.26 12.21
C ALA A 62 -2.38 8.38 11.26
N PRO A 63 -1.16 7.96 11.62
CA PRO A 63 -0.35 7.02 10.83
C PRO A 63 -1.01 5.67 10.60
N LEU A 64 -1.72 5.13 11.60
CA LEU A 64 -2.47 3.88 11.48
C LEU A 64 -3.58 4.00 10.43
N LEU A 65 -4.33 5.11 10.45
CA LEU A 65 -5.40 5.34 9.50
C LEU A 65 -4.88 5.41 8.07
N TRP A 66 -3.75 6.07 7.85
CA TRP A 66 -3.12 6.15 6.53
C TRP A 66 -2.58 4.79 6.06
N ILE A 67 -1.87 4.07 6.92
CA ILE A 67 -1.35 2.74 6.57
C ILE A 67 -2.50 1.77 6.29
N ALA A 68 -3.58 1.82 7.08
CA ALA A 68 -4.77 1.02 6.82
C ALA A 68 -5.42 1.39 5.48
N ALA A 69 -5.57 2.69 5.18
CA ALA A 69 -6.13 3.15 3.92
C ALA A 69 -5.33 2.62 2.71
N TRP A 70 -4.00 2.68 2.75
CA TRP A 70 -3.15 2.14 1.69
C TRP A 70 -3.17 0.60 1.64
N SER A 71 -3.12 -0.07 2.79
CA SER A 71 -3.19 -1.54 2.89
C SER A 71 -4.45 -2.12 2.27
N PHE A 72 -5.58 -1.44 2.46
CA PHE A 72 -6.89 -1.92 2.03
C PHE A 72 -7.40 -1.26 0.75
N ALA A 73 -6.72 -0.27 0.19
CA ALA A 73 -7.08 0.31 -1.11
C ALA A 73 -7.25 -0.75 -2.22
N PRO A 74 -6.38 -1.78 -2.34
CA PRO A 74 -6.56 -2.84 -3.33
C PRO A 74 -7.85 -3.65 -3.19
N ALA A 75 -8.52 -3.63 -2.02
CA ALA A 75 -9.80 -4.29 -1.85
C ALA A 75 -10.87 -3.72 -2.79
N LEU A 76 -10.81 -2.42 -3.10
CA LEU A 76 -11.70 -1.80 -4.08
C LEU A 76 -11.51 -2.43 -5.47
N ALA A 77 -10.26 -2.64 -5.90
CA ALA A 77 -9.95 -3.31 -7.15
C ALA A 77 -10.42 -4.78 -7.16
N VAL A 78 -10.28 -5.49 -6.04
CA VAL A 78 -10.81 -6.86 -5.89
C VAL A 78 -12.33 -6.90 -6.01
N ILE A 79 -13.03 -5.97 -5.37
CA ILE A 79 -14.50 -5.85 -5.44
C ILE A 79 -14.91 -5.54 -6.88
N GLY A 80 -14.34 -4.50 -7.48
CA GLY A 80 -14.66 -4.10 -8.85
C GLY A 80 -14.39 -5.19 -9.88
N THR A 81 -13.32 -5.97 -9.69
CA THR A 81 -13.01 -7.07 -10.62
C THR A 81 -13.91 -8.31 -10.47
N ARG A 82 -14.75 -8.35 -9.42
CA ARG A 82 -15.70 -9.44 -9.15
C ARG A 82 -17.15 -9.11 -9.43
N THR A 83 -17.51 -7.82 -9.59
CA THR A 83 -18.89 -7.40 -9.90
C THR A 83 -19.36 -7.83 -11.29
N GLY A 84 -18.44 -8.21 -12.18
CA GLY A 84 -18.74 -8.55 -13.57
C GLY A 84 -18.98 -7.32 -14.47
N SER A 85 -19.13 -6.13 -13.89
CA SER A 85 -19.23 -4.86 -14.61
C SER A 85 -17.86 -4.28 -14.87
N ARG A 86 -17.56 -4.02 -16.14
CA ARG A 86 -16.28 -3.45 -16.54
C ARG A 86 -16.10 -2.00 -16.07
N THR A 87 -17.16 -1.19 -16.14
CA THR A 87 -17.13 0.18 -15.63
C THR A 87 -16.82 0.19 -14.13
N SER A 88 -17.44 -0.71 -13.37
CA SER A 88 -17.16 -0.88 -11.95
C SER A 88 -15.71 -1.30 -11.71
N ALA A 89 -15.20 -2.26 -12.49
CA ALA A 89 -13.81 -2.70 -12.40
C ALA A 89 -12.81 -1.56 -12.67
N LEU A 90 -13.03 -0.75 -13.71
CA LEU A 90 -12.18 0.40 -14.03
C LEU A 90 -12.22 1.47 -12.94
N VAL A 91 -13.42 1.90 -12.55
CA VAL A 91 -13.60 2.98 -11.56
C VAL A 91 -12.99 2.59 -10.21
N LEU A 92 -13.29 1.39 -9.72
CA LEU A 92 -12.80 0.96 -8.41
C LEU A 92 -11.30 0.65 -8.41
N THR A 93 -10.76 0.11 -9.52
CA THR A 93 -9.31 -0.09 -9.64
C THR A 93 -8.57 1.24 -9.78
N ALA A 94 -9.13 2.20 -10.52
CA ALA A 94 -8.54 3.54 -10.65
C ALA A 94 -8.56 4.30 -9.31
N ALA A 95 -9.66 4.18 -8.55
CA ALA A 95 -9.74 4.74 -7.20
C ALA A 95 -8.71 4.09 -6.26
N ALA A 96 -8.59 2.75 -6.29
CA ALA A 96 -7.57 2.02 -5.53
C ALA A 96 -6.15 2.53 -5.85
N PHE A 97 -5.84 2.64 -7.15
CA PHE A 97 -4.55 3.13 -7.62
C PHE A 97 -4.29 4.57 -7.20
N ALA A 98 -5.28 5.46 -7.27
CA ALA A 98 -5.13 6.86 -6.84
C ALA A 98 -4.85 6.97 -5.33
N ILE A 99 -5.57 6.22 -4.50
CA ILE A 99 -5.35 6.18 -3.05
C ILE A 99 -3.94 5.67 -2.73
N ASP A 100 -3.52 4.59 -3.40
CA ASP A 100 -2.18 4.03 -3.22
C ASP A 100 -1.09 4.98 -3.74
N ALA A 101 -1.27 5.63 -4.89
CA ALA A 101 -0.31 6.57 -5.45
C ALA A 101 -0.11 7.81 -4.56
N MET A 102 -1.12 8.25 -3.80
CA MET A 102 -0.96 9.33 -2.82
C MET A 102 0.03 8.98 -1.70
N SER A 103 0.32 7.69 -1.47
CA SER A 103 1.32 7.26 -0.50
C SER A 103 2.74 7.74 -0.85
N ILE A 104 3.02 8.03 -2.13
CA ILE A 104 4.34 8.52 -2.57
C ILE A 104 4.75 9.86 -1.95
N ILE A 105 3.76 10.65 -1.52
CA ILE A 105 3.97 11.96 -0.89
C ILE A 105 4.44 11.80 0.57
N SER A 106 4.30 10.61 1.16
CA SER A 106 4.74 10.32 2.53
C SER A 106 6.19 9.84 2.55
N MET A 107 7.09 10.64 3.17
CA MET A 107 8.53 10.37 3.34
C MET A 107 8.87 9.15 4.22
N GLY A 108 7.89 8.40 4.73
CA GLY A 108 8.07 7.18 5.52
C GLY A 108 7.76 5.90 4.73
N GLY A 109 6.82 5.11 5.24
CA GLY A 109 6.43 3.82 4.65
C GLY A 109 5.64 3.91 3.33
N GLY A 110 5.11 5.08 2.97
CA GLY A 110 4.27 5.24 1.78
C GLY A 110 5.00 4.95 0.46
N PHE A 111 6.28 5.29 0.36
CA PHE A 111 7.08 4.93 -0.82
C PHE A 111 7.15 3.42 -1.10
N VAL A 112 7.13 2.59 -0.04
CA VAL A 112 7.17 1.12 -0.18
C VAL A 112 5.86 0.61 -0.81
N TYR A 113 4.72 1.23 -0.49
CA TYR A 113 3.44 0.95 -1.15
C TYR A 113 3.48 1.34 -2.62
N ALA A 114 3.94 2.56 -2.92
CA ALA A 114 4.03 3.05 -4.29
C ALA A 114 4.90 2.15 -5.20
N LEU A 115 5.95 1.51 -4.66
CA LEU A 115 6.77 0.58 -5.42
C LEU A 115 6.24 -0.85 -5.46
N GLY A 116 5.60 -1.33 -4.40
CA GLY A 116 5.13 -2.71 -4.29
C GLY A 116 3.72 -2.92 -4.84
N VAL A 117 2.78 -2.07 -4.43
CA VAL A 117 1.34 -2.22 -4.64
C VAL A 117 0.87 -1.52 -5.91
N ALA A 118 1.30 -0.27 -6.13
CA ALA A 118 0.86 0.52 -7.28
C ALA A 118 1.10 -0.16 -8.65
N PRO A 119 2.24 -0.83 -8.91
CA PRO A 119 2.46 -1.51 -10.19
C PRO A 119 1.47 -2.65 -10.45
N LEU A 120 1.04 -3.37 -9.41
CA LEU A 120 0.04 -4.43 -9.52
C LEU A 120 -1.35 -3.87 -9.82
N LEU A 121 -1.70 -2.73 -9.21
CA LEU A 121 -2.94 -2.01 -9.50
C LEU A 121 -2.93 -1.42 -10.93
N LEU A 122 -1.80 -0.85 -11.35
CA LEU A 122 -1.62 -0.37 -12.73
C LEU A 122 -1.71 -1.51 -13.74
N LEU A 123 -1.08 -2.65 -13.48
CA LEU A 123 -1.21 -3.85 -14.30
C LEU A 123 -2.69 -4.28 -14.41
N THR A 124 -3.42 -4.25 -13.30
CA THR A 124 -4.86 -4.56 -13.28
C THR A 124 -5.64 -3.60 -14.19
N LEU A 125 -5.38 -2.29 -14.13
CA LEU A 125 -5.99 -1.29 -15.02
C LEU A 125 -5.69 -1.57 -16.50
N VAL A 126 -4.43 -1.84 -16.82
CA VAL A 126 -3.99 -2.13 -18.20
C VAL A 126 -4.69 -3.38 -18.74
N LEU A 127 -4.81 -4.44 -17.92
CA LEU A 127 -5.51 -5.66 -18.31
C LEU A 127 -6.99 -5.42 -18.58
N ILE A 128 -7.68 -4.65 -17.73
CA ILE A 128 -9.10 -4.33 -17.93
C ILE A 128 -9.30 -3.44 -19.18
N ALA A 129 -8.38 -2.50 -19.43
CA ALA A 129 -8.44 -1.61 -20.59
C ALA A 129 -8.15 -2.35 -21.91
N ARG A 130 -7.21 -3.30 -21.92
CA ARG A 130 -6.87 -4.08 -23.12
C ARG A 130 -8.02 -4.97 -23.61
N GLU A 131 -8.75 -5.58 -22.69
CA GLU A 131 -9.94 -6.37 -23.02
C GLU A 131 -10.99 -5.56 -23.82
N ASP A 132 -11.03 -4.23 -23.66
CA ASP A 132 -11.89 -3.34 -24.44
C ASP A 132 -11.50 -3.26 -25.88
N VAL A 133 -10.21 -2.94 -26.11
CA VAL A 133 -9.68 -2.67 -27.43
C VAL A 133 -9.83 -3.91 -28.29
N ASP A 134 -9.60 -5.08 -27.71
CA ASP A 134 -9.76 -6.36 -28.38
C ASP A 134 -11.24 -6.67 -28.69
N SER A 135 -12.15 -6.39 -27.75
CA SER A 135 -13.60 -6.60 -27.96
C SER A 135 -14.17 -5.65 -29.03
N ALA A 136 -13.77 -4.38 -29.00
CA ALA A 136 -14.18 -3.38 -29.97
C ALA A 136 -13.65 -3.68 -31.39
N ARG A 137 -12.39 -4.16 -31.50
CA ARG A 137 -11.83 -4.62 -32.77
C ARG A 137 -12.57 -5.84 -33.32
N ALA A 138 -12.94 -6.79 -32.47
CA ALA A 138 -13.69 -7.97 -32.90
C ALA A 138 -15.11 -7.64 -33.40
N ALA A 139 -15.75 -6.59 -32.89
CA ALA A 139 -17.08 -6.17 -33.32
C ALA A 139 -17.11 -5.40 -34.66
N LEU A 140 -15.95 -4.92 -35.13
CA LEU A 140 -15.79 -4.19 -36.39
C LEU A 140 -15.32 -5.09 -37.54
N GLY A 141 -15.10 -6.39 -37.28
CA GLY A 141 -14.68 -7.40 -38.25
C GLY A 141 -15.86 -8.12 -38.89
#